data_AF-A0AAW5C480-F1
#
_entry.id   AF-A0AAW5C480-F1
#
_cell.length_a   1.000
_cell.length_b   1.000
_cell.length_c   1.000
_cell.angle_alpha   90.00
_cell.angle_beta   90.00
_cell.angle_gamma   90.00
#
_symmetry.space_group_name_H-M   'P 1'
#
loop_
_entity.id
_entity.type
_entity.pdbx_description
1 polymer ?
#
loop_
_entity_poly.entity_id
_entity_poly.type
_entity_poly.pdbx_seq_one_letter_code
_entity_poly.pdbx_strand_id
1 'polypeptide(L)'
;MKTKSKRIILSLTTLVLNLSVFTTISSAQVMTSQPLSINENFVENKTQDSTITFAQIIGWRYKSENGKVYRRQYNYSRKKWIGEWELC
;
A
#
# COMPACT_ATOMS: atom_id res chain seq x y z
N MET A 1 -39.89 -13.45 -18.67
CA MET A 1 -38.56 -12.88 -18.35
C MET A 1 -38.30 -12.79 -16.82
N LYS A 2 -38.51 -13.87 -16.03
CA LYS A 2 -38.60 -13.78 -14.55
C LYS A 2 -37.81 -14.85 -13.77
N THR A 3 -36.92 -15.58 -14.44
CA THR A 3 -36.15 -16.70 -13.85
C THR A 3 -34.66 -16.40 -13.65
N LYS A 4 -34.09 -15.46 -14.43
CA LYS A 4 -32.67 -15.11 -14.38
C LYS A 4 -32.29 -14.28 -13.15
N SER A 5 -33.20 -13.42 -12.65
CA SER A 5 -32.95 -12.57 -11.47
C SER A 5 -32.83 -13.36 -10.16
N LYS A 6 -33.55 -14.47 -10.02
CA LYS A 6 -33.52 -15.31 -8.79
C LYS A 6 -32.15 -15.95 -8.56
N ARG A 7 -31.49 -16.40 -9.64
CA ARG A 7 -30.13 -16.98 -9.59
C ARG A 7 -29.07 -15.93 -9.29
N ILE A 8 -29.26 -14.70 -9.76
CA ILE A 8 -28.37 -13.56 -9.50
C ILE A 8 -28.49 -13.10 -8.03
N ILE A 9 -29.70 -13.05 -7.49
CA ILE A 9 -29.94 -12.68 -6.08
C ILE A 9 -29.35 -13.73 -5.13
N LEU A 10 -29.49 -15.03 -5.43
CA LEU A 10 -28.94 -16.10 -4.60
C LEU A 10 -27.40 -16.15 -4.58
N SER A 11 -26.74 -15.67 -5.65
CA SER A 11 -25.28 -15.57 -5.72
C SER A 11 -24.72 -14.36 -4.97
N LEU A 12 -25.52 -13.30 -4.77
CA LEU A 12 -25.06 -12.06 -4.17
C LEU A 12 -25.05 -12.14 -2.63
N THR A 13 -25.90 -12.99 -2.04
CA THR A 13 -25.97 -13.18 -0.59
C THR A 13 -24.84 -14.05 -0.03
N THR A 14 -24.26 -14.96 -0.83
CA THR A 14 -23.14 -15.82 -0.39
C THR A 14 -21.78 -15.12 -0.40
N LEU A 15 -21.63 -14.04 -1.15
CA LEU A 15 -20.38 -13.25 -1.23
C LEU A 15 -20.16 -12.37 0.00
N VAL A 16 -21.24 -11.92 0.67
CA VAL A 16 -21.16 -10.96 1.80
C VAL A 16 -20.77 -11.62 3.13
N LEU A 17 -20.91 -12.94 3.25
CA LEU A 17 -20.72 -13.67 4.52
C LEU A 17 -19.27 -14.10 4.84
N ASN A 18 -18.30 -13.88 3.94
CA ASN A 18 -16.92 -14.38 4.11
C ASN A 18 -15.90 -13.34 4.62
N LEU A 19 -16.32 -12.18 5.17
CA LEU A 19 -15.38 -11.13 5.58
C LEU A 19 -15.03 -11.10 7.08
N SER A 20 -15.57 -11.98 7.92
CA SER A 20 -15.38 -11.87 9.38
C SER A 20 -14.51 -12.99 9.97
N VAL A 21 -13.25 -13.07 9.56
CA VAL A 21 -12.18 -13.66 10.40
C VAL A 21 -10.85 -13.13 9.88
N PHE A 22 -10.09 -12.48 10.75
CA PHE A 22 -8.63 -12.30 10.78
C PHE A 22 -8.28 -10.92 11.37
N THR A 23 -8.39 -10.80 12.69
CA THR A 23 -7.68 -9.77 13.46
C THR A 23 -6.90 -10.44 14.58
N THR A 24 -5.73 -10.97 14.27
CA THR A 24 -4.73 -11.30 15.28
C THR A 24 -3.97 -10.02 15.61
N ILE A 25 -4.28 -9.42 16.76
CA ILE A 25 -3.55 -8.28 17.30
C ILE A 25 -2.22 -8.83 17.83
N SER A 26 -1.14 -8.62 17.08
CA SER A 26 0.22 -8.86 17.58
C SER A 26 0.60 -7.64 18.43
N SER A 27 0.76 -7.84 19.74
CA SER A 27 1.34 -6.82 20.62
C SER A 27 2.85 -6.99 20.64
N ALA A 28 3.57 -5.98 20.14
CA ALA A 28 5.02 -5.92 20.28
C ALA A 28 5.36 -5.34 21.66
N GLN A 29 6.27 -6.01 22.37
CA GLN A 29 6.73 -5.62 23.69
C GLN A 29 7.71 -4.45 23.54
N VAL A 30 7.48 -3.36 24.28
CA VAL A 30 8.39 -2.21 24.32
C VAL A 30 9.52 -2.53 25.30
N MET A 31 10.73 -2.72 24.78
CA MET A 31 11.95 -2.72 25.59
C MET A 31 12.34 -1.27 25.90
N THR A 32 12.21 -0.88 27.16
CA THR A 32 12.73 0.40 27.67
C THR A 32 14.24 0.25 27.91
N SER A 33 15.08 0.84 27.05
CA SER A 33 16.48 1.07 27.36
C SER A 33 16.65 2.46 28.00
N GLN A 34 17.38 2.50 29.12
CA GLN A 34 17.70 3.71 29.87
C GLN A 34 18.57 4.68 29.05
N PRO A 35 18.42 6.01 29.19
CA PRO A 35 19.33 6.96 28.58
C PRO A 35 20.66 7.03 29.34
N LEU A 36 21.77 6.82 28.63
CA LEU A 36 23.11 7.15 29.10
C LEU A 36 23.41 8.61 28.74
N SER A 37 23.55 9.46 29.75
CA SER A 37 23.92 10.87 29.60
C SER A 37 25.39 11.00 29.19
N ILE A 38 25.65 11.53 27.99
CA ILE A 38 27.00 11.91 27.52
C ILE A 38 27.04 13.43 27.36
N ASN A 39 27.98 14.06 28.06
CA ASN A 39 28.22 15.50 28.08
C ASN A 39 28.53 16.07 26.68
N GLU A 40 27.87 17.18 26.36
CA GLU A 40 28.02 17.93 25.12
C GLU A 40 29.29 18.80 25.15
N ASN A 41 30.26 18.47 24.30
CA ASN A 41 31.21 19.45 23.78
C ASN A 41 30.84 19.69 22.31
N PHE A 42 29.91 20.61 22.07
CA PHE A 42 29.41 20.95 20.75
C PHE A 42 30.43 21.84 20.02
N VAL A 43 31.35 21.21 19.30
CA VAL A 43 32.09 21.89 18.23
C VAL A 43 31.14 21.98 17.05
N GLU A 44 30.72 23.21 16.73
CA GLU A 44 29.86 23.54 15.59
C GLU A 44 30.64 23.32 14.28
N ASN A 45 30.80 22.05 13.91
CA ASN A 45 31.11 21.67 12.54
C ASN A 45 29.81 21.80 11.77
N LYS A 46 29.77 22.76 10.85
CA LYS A 46 28.66 23.00 9.92
C LYS A 46 28.52 21.78 9.01
N THR A 47 27.86 20.75 9.51
CA THR A 47 27.54 19.53 8.75
C THR A 47 26.64 19.97 7.61
N GLN A 48 27.17 19.94 6.39
CA GLN A 48 26.32 19.98 5.21
C GLN A 48 25.38 18.77 5.35
N ASP A 49 24.13 19.08 5.68
CA ASP A 49 23.04 18.11 5.76
C ASP A 49 22.81 17.60 4.34
N SER A 50 23.54 16.54 3.98
CA SER A 50 23.35 15.85 2.73
C SER A 50 21.97 15.20 2.81
N THR A 51 20.95 15.90 2.34
CA THR A 51 19.58 15.38 2.30
C THR A 51 19.57 14.12 1.43
N ILE A 52 19.65 12.96 2.08
CA ILE A 52 19.62 11.66 1.41
C ILE A 52 18.23 11.49 0.80
N THR A 53 18.14 11.64 -0.53
CA THR A 53 16.89 11.41 -1.25
C THR A 53 16.85 9.95 -1.72
N PHE A 54 15.89 9.19 -1.23
CA PHE A 54 15.67 7.83 -1.70
C PHE A 54 14.97 7.82 -3.07
N ALA A 55 15.40 6.92 -3.96
CA ALA A 55 14.72 6.70 -5.23
C ALA A 55 13.29 6.20 -5.00
N GLN A 56 12.36 6.65 -5.85
CA GLN A 56 10.98 6.20 -5.79
C GLN A 56 10.83 4.81 -6.40
N ILE A 57 10.01 3.96 -5.78
CA ILE A 57 9.66 2.64 -6.29
C ILE A 57 8.45 2.82 -7.22
N ILE A 58 8.68 2.66 -8.53
CA ILE A 58 7.65 2.78 -9.57
C ILE A 58 7.58 1.45 -10.33
N GLY A 59 6.37 0.99 -10.63
CA GLY A 59 6.18 -0.22 -11.43
C GLY A 59 4.86 -0.23 -12.18
N TRP A 60 4.78 -1.12 -13.17
CA TRP A 60 3.60 -1.30 -14.00
C TRP A 60 2.54 -2.16 -13.31
N ARG A 61 1.29 -1.74 -13.45
CA ARG A 61 0.10 -2.54 -13.12
C ARG A 61 -0.67 -2.80 -14.40
N TYR A 62 -1.37 -3.93 -14.43
CA TYR A 62 -2.11 -4.40 -15.60
C TYR A 62 -3.56 -4.66 -15.24
N LYS A 63 -4.46 -4.47 -16.20
CA LYS A 63 -5.86 -4.90 -16.10
C LYS A 63 -6.37 -5.35 -17.47
N SER A 64 -7.36 -6.23 -17.48
CA SER A 64 -8.02 -6.70 -18.70
C SER A 64 -9.46 -6.23 -18.72
N GLU A 65 -9.85 -5.50 -19.76
CA GLU A 65 -11.21 -4.98 -19.96
C GLU A 65 -11.60 -5.17 -21.44
N ASN A 66 -12.76 -5.79 -21.71
CA ASN A 66 -13.26 -6.06 -23.06
C ASN A 66 -12.27 -6.83 -23.97
N GLY A 67 -11.55 -7.80 -23.42
CA GLY A 67 -10.56 -8.59 -24.15
C GLY A 67 -9.27 -7.84 -24.49
N LYS A 68 -9.14 -6.57 -24.05
CA LYS A 68 -7.93 -5.75 -24.21
C LYS A 68 -7.19 -5.66 -22.88
N VAL A 69 -5.86 -5.66 -22.94
CA VAL A 69 -4.99 -5.47 -21.77
C VAL A 69 -4.53 -4.02 -21.74
N TYR A 70 -4.63 -3.40 -20.57
CA TYR A 70 -4.13 -2.06 -20.32
C TYR A 70 -3.05 -2.11 -19.25
N ARG A 71 -2.10 -1.18 -19.33
CA ARG A 71 -1.11 -0.94 -18.28
C ARG A 71 -1.13 0.49 -17.78
N ARG A 72 -0.72 0.71 -16.54
CA ARG A 72 -0.55 2.04 -15.93
C ARG A 72 0.56 1.99 -14.90
N GLN A 73 1.33 3.06 -14.79
CA GLN A 73 2.39 3.16 -13.78
C GLN A 73 1.81 3.47 -12.40
N TYR A 74 2.34 2.81 -11.39
CA TYR A 74 2.00 3.04 -9.99
C TYR A 74 3.25 3.37 -9.19
N ASN A 75 3.20 4.48 -8.45
CA ASN A 75 4.24 4.86 -7.50
C ASN A 75 3.94 4.21 -6.15
N TYR A 76 4.73 3.20 -5.78
CA TYR A 76 4.57 2.47 -4.53
C TYR A 76 5.03 3.29 -3.32
N SER A 77 6.04 4.14 -3.49
CA SER A 77 6.52 5.02 -2.41
C SER A 77 5.48 6.06 -2.00
N ARG A 78 4.69 6.59 -2.95
CA ARG A 78 3.65 7.60 -2.73
C ARG A 78 2.22 7.05 -2.78
N LYS A 79 2.06 5.75 -3.01
CA LYS A 79 0.77 5.06 -3.17
C LYS A 79 -0.18 5.75 -4.17
N LYS A 80 0.37 6.25 -5.28
CA LYS A 80 -0.37 7.06 -6.27
C LYS A 80 -0.19 6.55 -7.68
N TRP A 81 -1.26 6.61 -8.47
CA TRP A 81 -1.23 6.36 -9.91
C TRP A 81 -0.48 7.48 -10.66
N ILE A 82 0.31 7.10 -11.66
CA ILE A 82 1.01 8.02 -12.55
C ILE A 82 0.42 7.90 -13.95
N GLY A 83 0.06 9.02 -14.57
CA GLY A 83 -0.53 9.06 -15.91
C GLY A 83 -1.89 8.37 -15.96
N GLU A 84 -2.37 8.03 -17.16
CA GLU A 84 -3.61 7.28 -17.39
C GLU A 84 -3.34 5.82 -17.80
N TRP A 85 -4.39 5.01 -17.91
CA TRP A 85 -4.27 3.66 -18.46
C TRP A 85 -3.98 3.72 -19.97
N GLU A 86 -2.94 3.03 -20.42
CA GLU A 86 -2.59 2.87 -21.82
C GLU A 86 -2.87 1.44 -22.29
N LEU A 87 -3.32 1.29 -23.54
CA LEU A 87 -3.50 -0.01 -24.16
C LEU A 87 -2.11 -0.65 -24.38
N CYS A 88 -1.96 -1.92 -23.96
CA CYS A 88 -0.75 -2.70 -24.22
C CYS A 88 -0.63 -3.11 -25.69
#